data_AF-A0A843XMS3-F1
#
_entry.id   AF-A0A843XMS3-F1
#
_cell.length_a   1.000
_cell.length_b   1.000
_cell.length_c   1.000
_cell.angle_alpha   90.00
_cell.angle_beta   90.00
_cell.angle_gamma   90.00
#
_symmetry.space_group_name_H-M   'P 1'
#
loop_
_entity.id
_entity.type
_entity.pdbx_description
1 polymer ?
#
loop_
_entity_poly.entity_id
_entity_poly.type
_entity_poly.pdbx_seq_one_letter_code
_entity_poly.pdbx_strand_id
1 'polypeptide(L)'
;MAAAATIAALSSASGLLAMLSEPHPALKLHALGNLNSLMHLFWPEISTSVPTMSVKTCSSPPSLRPSRLYPFSGESLYEDEEFEQRQLAALVASKVFYYLGELNDSLSYALGAGALFDVSEDSDYAHTLLAKAIEEYASFKSKPSSLNEEAAKIDPRLEAIVERMLDKCILDEKYQQAMGMAVECRRLDKLEEPIMHSDNHSGALSYCINLSHSFVNQREYRSEV
;
A
#
# COMPACT_ATOMS: atom_id res chain seq x y z
N MET A 1 30.47 20.32 11.13
CA MET A 1 31.09 19.67 9.94
C MET A 1 30.11 18.63 9.45
N ALA A 2 29.31 18.97 8.44
CA ALA A 2 28.36 18.06 7.81
C ALA A 2 29.10 17.26 6.73
N ALA A 3 29.13 15.94 6.85
CA ALA A 3 29.59 15.05 5.80
C ALA A 3 28.51 15.02 4.71
N ALA A 4 28.68 15.87 3.69
CA ALA A 4 27.98 15.72 2.42
C ALA A 4 28.53 14.43 1.77
N ALA A 5 27.82 13.32 1.97
CA ALA A 5 28.05 12.13 1.17
C ALA A 5 27.77 12.51 -0.28
N THR A 6 28.84 12.67 -1.04
CA THR A 6 28.82 12.75 -2.49
C THR A 6 27.96 11.60 -2.97
N ILE A 7 26.82 11.91 -3.59
CA ILE A 7 26.10 10.96 -4.43
C ILE A 7 27.09 10.62 -5.54
N ALA A 8 27.90 9.58 -5.33
CA ALA A 8 28.63 8.95 -6.40
C ALA A 8 27.58 8.70 -7.47
N ALA A 9 27.80 9.23 -8.67
CA ALA A 9 26.97 8.95 -9.81
C ALA A 9 27.01 7.43 -10.04
N LEU A 10 26.12 6.68 -9.37
CA LEU A 10 25.88 5.29 -9.72
C LEU A 10 25.38 5.36 -11.14
N SER A 11 26.19 4.89 -12.09
CA SER A 11 25.78 4.83 -13.49
C SER A 11 24.78 3.69 -13.73
N SER A 12 24.51 2.84 -12.72
CA SER A 12 23.60 1.69 -12.76
C SER A 12 23.32 1.17 -11.34
N ALA A 13 22.17 0.50 -11.15
CA ALA A 13 21.80 -0.21 -9.92
C ALA A 13 22.46 -1.60 -9.78
N SER A 14 23.18 -2.07 -10.79
CA SER A 14 23.75 -3.44 -10.85
C SER A 14 24.59 -3.83 -9.62
N GLY A 15 25.36 -2.90 -9.06
CA GLY A 15 26.15 -3.17 -7.85
C GLY A 15 25.30 -3.44 -6.61
N LEU A 16 24.18 -2.72 -6.46
CA LEU A 16 23.25 -2.92 -5.35
C LEU A 16 22.46 -4.22 -5.52
N LEU A 17 22.11 -4.57 -6.76
CA LEU A 17 21.46 -5.84 -7.10
C LEU A 17 22.39 -7.05 -6.86
N ALA A 18 23.69 -6.91 -7.14
CA ALA A 18 24.68 -7.94 -6.80
C ALA A 18 24.77 -8.15 -5.28
N MET A 19 24.75 -7.06 -4.49
CA MET A 19 24.74 -7.14 -3.02
C MET A 19 23.48 -7.81 -2.45
N LEU A 20 22.34 -7.74 -3.13
CA LEU A 20 21.12 -8.46 -2.75
C LEU A 20 21.24 -9.97 -2.92
N SER A 21 22.07 -10.42 -3.85
CA SER A 21 22.30 -11.84 -4.13
C SER A 21 23.25 -12.50 -3.13
N GLU A 22 23.93 -11.71 -2.31
CA GLU A 22 24.83 -12.20 -1.26
C GLU A 22 24.05 -12.75 -0.06
N PRO A 23 24.55 -13.80 0.64
CA PRO A 23 23.85 -14.43 1.76
C PRO A 23 23.80 -13.55 3.03
N HIS A 24 24.63 -12.52 3.12
CA HIS A 24 24.80 -11.75 4.35
C HIS A 24 23.65 -10.73 4.58
N PRO A 25 22.90 -10.81 5.70
CA PRO A 25 21.69 -10.00 5.92
C PRO A 25 21.98 -8.49 5.99
N ALA A 26 23.12 -8.09 6.57
CA ALA A 26 23.50 -6.68 6.62
C ALA A 26 23.75 -6.05 5.23
N LEU A 27 24.25 -6.85 4.26
CA LEU A 27 24.45 -6.37 2.89
C LEU A 27 23.12 -6.20 2.17
N LYS A 28 22.17 -7.12 2.39
CA LYS A 28 20.81 -7.01 1.87
C LYS A 28 20.11 -5.75 2.41
N LEU A 29 20.21 -5.47 3.71
CA LEU A 29 19.63 -4.27 4.32
C LEU A 29 20.20 -3.00 3.69
N HIS A 30 21.53 -2.89 3.61
CA HIS A 30 22.20 -1.73 3.01
C HIS A 30 21.83 -1.57 1.53
N ALA A 31 21.75 -2.67 0.78
CA ALA A 31 21.33 -2.64 -0.61
C ALA A 31 19.88 -2.15 -0.76
N LEU A 32 18.95 -2.69 0.03
CA LEU A 32 17.54 -2.30 -0.03
C LEU A 32 17.31 -0.84 0.37
N GLY A 33 18.00 -0.34 1.39
CA GLY A 33 17.89 1.07 1.81
C GLY A 33 18.34 2.04 0.70
N ASN A 34 19.43 1.70 0.00
CA ASN A 34 19.91 2.50 -1.12
C ASN A 34 18.99 2.38 -2.34
N LEU A 35 18.44 1.19 -2.61
CA LEU A 35 17.47 0.98 -3.70
C LEU A 35 16.19 1.79 -3.47
N ASN A 36 15.68 1.85 -2.25
CA ASN A 36 14.52 2.69 -1.92
C ASN A 36 14.77 4.18 -2.23
N SER A 37 15.98 4.67 -1.93
CA SER A 37 16.36 6.07 -2.18
C SER A 37 16.54 6.37 -3.68
N LEU A 38 17.03 5.40 -4.44
CA LEU A 38 17.35 5.54 -5.87
C LEU A 38 16.26 5.03 -6.82
N MET A 39 15.11 4.59 -6.28
CA MET A 39 14.04 3.95 -7.02
C MET A 39 13.56 4.79 -8.21
N HIS A 40 13.32 6.08 -7.98
CA HIS A 40 12.86 7.00 -9.01
C HIS A 40 13.80 7.13 -10.23
N LEU A 41 15.10 6.83 -10.08
CA LEU A 41 16.10 6.96 -11.15
C LEU A 41 16.35 5.64 -11.88
N PHE A 42 16.40 4.52 -11.14
CA PHE A 42 16.81 3.22 -11.69
C PHE A 42 15.70 2.19 -11.70
N TRP A 43 14.43 2.58 -11.54
CA TRP A 43 13.30 1.66 -11.62
C TRP A 43 13.30 0.74 -12.86
N PRO A 44 13.78 1.14 -14.07
CA PRO A 44 13.80 0.23 -15.22
C PRO A 44 14.84 -0.90 -15.05
N GLU A 45 15.99 -0.62 -14.43
CA GLU A 45 17.00 -1.65 -14.15
C GLU A 45 16.56 -2.54 -12.98
N ILE A 46 15.97 -1.92 -11.96
CA ILE A 46 15.44 -2.62 -10.79
C ILE A 46 14.28 -3.52 -11.20
N SER A 47 13.39 -3.08 -12.09
CA SER A 47 12.25 -3.88 -12.55
C SER A 47 12.68 -5.18 -13.26
N THR A 48 13.77 -5.13 -14.03
CA THR A 48 14.33 -6.33 -14.68
C THR A 48 14.90 -7.37 -13.70
N SER A 49 15.19 -6.95 -12.47
CA SER A 49 15.71 -7.80 -11.38
C SER A 49 14.68 -8.05 -10.27
N VAL A 50 13.40 -7.72 -10.51
CA VAL A 50 12.27 -8.10 -9.64
C VAL A 50 12.26 -9.58 -9.30
N PRO A 51 12.56 -10.53 -10.23
CA PRO A 51 12.64 -11.95 -9.87
C PRO A 51 13.65 -12.27 -8.76
N THR A 52 14.75 -11.49 -8.67
CA THR A 52 15.77 -11.60 -7.60
C THR A 52 15.44 -10.83 -6.33
N MET A 53 14.62 -9.76 -6.40
CA MET A 53 14.11 -9.06 -5.21
C MET A 53 12.89 -9.74 -4.58
N SER A 54 12.25 -10.64 -5.34
CA SER A 54 10.96 -11.32 -5.12
C SER A 54 9.91 -10.81 -6.09
N VAL A 55 9.24 -11.73 -6.82
CA VAL A 55 7.79 -11.86 -7.09
C VAL A 55 7.66 -12.75 -8.34
N LYS A 56 7.25 -14.01 -8.17
CA LYS A 56 6.59 -14.71 -9.28
C LYS A 56 5.31 -13.93 -9.55
N THR A 57 5.24 -13.26 -10.69
CA THR A 57 3.93 -13.03 -11.30
C THR A 57 3.30 -14.40 -11.46
N CYS A 58 2.29 -14.68 -10.63
CA CYS A 58 1.44 -15.86 -10.77
C CYS A 58 0.61 -15.70 -12.05
N SER A 59 1.23 -15.80 -13.21
CA SER A 59 0.54 -16.12 -14.45
C SER A 59 0.73 -17.61 -14.70
N SER A 60 -0.28 -18.39 -14.32
CA SER A 60 -0.59 -19.79 -14.66
C SER A 60 -0.25 -20.90 -13.62
N PRO A 61 -1.17 -21.87 -13.43
CA PRO A 61 -1.03 -22.93 -12.43
C PRO A 61 -0.02 -24.01 -12.89
N PRO A 62 0.79 -24.59 -11.98
CA PRO A 62 1.67 -25.69 -12.31
C PRO A 62 0.85 -26.99 -12.30
N SER A 63 0.36 -27.40 -13.46
CA SER A 63 -0.11 -28.76 -13.66
C SER A 63 1.11 -29.68 -13.76
N LEU A 64 1.31 -30.48 -12.70
CA LEU A 64 2.16 -31.68 -12.58
C LEU A 64 3.56 -31.65 -13.22
N ARG A 65 4.59 -31.56 -12.37
CA ARG A 65 5.68 -32.57 -12.22
C ARG A 65 6.80 -32.02 -11.31
N PRO A 66 7.20 -32.72 -10.23
CA PRO A 66 8.43 -32.43 -9.51
C PRO A 66 9.53 -33.39 -10.00
N SER A 67 10.50 -32.90 -10.78
CA SER A 67 11.77 -33.60 -11.05
C SER A 67 12.78 -32.70 -11.75
N ARG A 68 13.28 -31.66 -11.09
CA ARG A 68 14.63 -31.12 -11.36
C ARG A 68 15.27 -30.66 -10.05
N LEU A 69 16.26 -31.42 -9.63
CA LEU A 69 17.34 -31.03 -8.72
C LEU A 69 17.97 -29.74 -9.24
N TYR A 70 17.76 -28.61 -8.55
CA TYR A 70 18.73 -27.53 -8.31
C TYR A 70 18.11 -26.64 -7.23
N PRO A 71 18.62 -26.63 -5.98
CA PRO A 71 18.24 -25.64 -4.99
C PRO A 71 19.07 -24.38 -5.28
N PHE A 72 18.69 -23.64 -6.32
CA PHE A 72 19.22 -22.30 -6.53
C PHE A 72 18.15 -21.32 -6.08
N SER A 73 18.36 -20.84 -4.86
CA SER A 73 17.45 -20.09 -3.99
C SER A 73 17.05 -18.75 -4.61
N GLY A 74 16.05 -18.79 -5.47
CA GLY A 74 15.22 -17.64 -5.86
C GLY A 74 13.89 -17.71 -5.12
N GLU A 75 13.94 -17.97 -3.81
CA GLU A 75 12.79 -17.87 -2.94
C GLU A 75 12.68 -16.41 -2.51
N SER A 76 11.46 -15.90 -2.60
CA SER A 76 11.12 -14.50 -2.40
C SER A 76 11.66 -14.01 -1.05
N LEU A 77 12.50 -12.97 -1.02
CA LEU A 77 12.95 -12.34 0.24
C LEU A 77 11.77 -11.84 1.10
N TYR A 78 10.59 -11.67 0.49
CA TYR A 78 9.33 -11.37 1.17
C TYR A 78 8.59 -12.62 1.67
N GLU A 79 8.87 -13.83 1.17
CA GLU A 79 8.28 -15.09 1.62
C GLU A 79 9.13 -15.78 2.70
N ASP A 80 10.40 -15.40 2.84
CA ASP A 80 11.27 -15.88 3.90
C ASP A 80 10.86 -15.29 5.26
N GLU A 81 10.11 -16.06 6.06
CA GLU A 81 9.70 -15.69 7.43
C GLU A 81 10.88 -15.43 8.37
N GLU A 82 12.06 -15.98 8.07
CA GLU A 82 13.30 -15.79 8.84
C GLU A 82 14.02 -14.46 8.53
N PHE A 83 13.57 -13.73 7.50
CA PHE A 83 14.21 -12.48 7.08
C PHE A 83 13.65 -11.28 7.84
N GLU A 84 14.44 -10.78 8.80
CA GLU A 84 14.08 -9.65 9.68
C GLU A 84 13.65 -8.38 8.92
N GLN A 85 14.08 -8.19 7.68
CA GLN A 85 13.82 -6.98 6.88
C GLN A 85 12.75 -7.15 5.79
N ARG A 86 11.87 -8.15 5.94
CA ARG A 86 10.74 -8.44 5.04
C ARG A 86 9.90 -7.21 4.68
N GLN A 87 9.62 -6.35 5.65
CA GLN A 87 8.81 -5.15 5.46
C GLN A 87 9.47 -4.17 4.48
N LEU A 88 10.80 -4.06 4.53
CA LEU A 88 11.54 -3.12 3.69
C LEU A 88 11.66 -3.65 2.26
N ALA A 89 11.83 -4.97 2.11
CA ALA A 89 11.73 -5.63 0.81
C ALA A 89 10.34 -5.44 0.18
N ALA A 90 9.27 -5.57 0.95
CA ALA A 90 7.91 -5.32 0.50
C ALA A 90 7.69 -3.88 0.02
N LEU A 91 8.23 -2.88 0.75
CA LEU A 91 8.15 -1.47 0.35
C LEU A 91 8.85 -1.22 -0.99
N VAL A 92 10.05 -1.76 -1.17
CA VAL A 92 10.83 -1.63 -2.41
C VAL A 92 10.06 -2.29 -3.56
N ALA A 93 9.54 -3.50 -3.37
CA ALA A 93 8.73 -4.20 -4.38
C ALA A 93 7.49 -3.38 -4.76
N SER A 94 6.76 -2.85 -3.77
CA SER A 94 5.57 -2.03 -4.00
C SER A 94 5.87 -0.81 -4.89
N LYS A 95 6.98 -0.11 -4.64
CA LYS A 95 7.41 1.02 -5.47
C LYS A 95 7.76 0.61 -6.90
N VAL A 96 8.36 -0.57 -7.09
CA VAL A 96 8.66 -1.07 -8.44
C VAL A 96 7.38 -1.36 -9.22
N PHE A 97 6.40 -2.05 -8.61
CA PHE A 97 5.10 -2.31 -9.25
C PHE A 97 4.32 -1.03 -9.55
N TYR A 98 4.44 -0.02 -8.70
CA TYR A 98 3.88 1.30 -8.97
C TYR A 98 4.42 1.88 -10.29
N TYR A 99 5.75 1.86 -10.51
CA TYR A 99 6.34 2.33 -11.76
C TYR A 99 6.05 1.43 -12.97
N LEU A 100 5.81 0.13 -12.75
CA LEU A 100 5.33 -0.80 -13.79
C LEU A 100 3.87 -0.55 -14.18
N GLY A 101 3.11 0.17 -13.36
CA GLY A 101 1.68 0.44 -13.55
C GLY A 101 0.75 -0.63 -12.97
N GLU A 102 1.30 -1.66 -12.31
CA GLU A 102 0.52 -2.73 -11.66
C GLU A 102 0.12 -2.31 -10.23
N LEU A 103 -0.92 -1.48 -10.14
CA LEU A 103 -1.34 -0.88 -8.87
C LEU A 103 -1.89 -1.87 -7.84
N ASN A 104 -2.54 -2.96 -8.27
CA ASN A 104 -3.11 -3.96 -7.36
C ASN A 104 -1.98 -4.72 -6.64
N ASP A 105 -0.97 -5.17 -7.38
CA ASP A 105 0.19 -5.84 -6.81
C ASP A 105 0.98 -4.87 -5.93
N SER A 106 1.17 -3.63 -6.40
CA SER A 106 1.77 -2.55 -5.60
C SER A 106 1.07 -2.36 -4.25
N LEU A 107 -0.27 -2.30 -4.23
CA LEU A 107 -1.04 -2.18 -3.00
C LEU A 107 -0.85 -3.39 -2.07
N SER A 108 -0.86 -4.62 -2.61
CA SER A 108 -0.64 -5.83 -1.83
C SER A 108 0.72 -5.84 -1.10
N TYR A 109 1.77 -5.36 -1.77
CA TYR A 109 3.10 -5.23 -1.18
C TYR A 109 3.19 -4.07 -0.18
N ALA A 110 2.49 -2.96 -0.42
CA ALA A 110 2.40 -1.85 0.52
C ALA A 110 1.71 -2.29 1.84
N LEU A 111 0.63 -3.09 1.73
CA LEU A 111 -0.02 -3.72 2.88
C LEU A 111 0.92 -4.67 3.63
N GLY A 112 1.79 -5.39 2.91
CA GLY A 112 2.84 -6.24 3.47
C GLY A 112 3.96 -5.47 4.19
N ALA A 113 4.26 -4.24 3.77
CA ALA A 113 5.25 -3.37 4.40
C ALA A 113 4.79 -2.84 5.77
N GLY A 114 3.46 -2.76 6.00
CA GLY A 114 2.87 -2.49 7.30
C GLY A 114 3.25 -1.12 7.87
N ALA A 115 4.18 -1.09 8.82
CA ALA A 115 4.62 0.15 9.49
C ALA A 115 5.59 0.99 8.66
N LEU A 116 6.26 0.40 7.66
CA LEU A 116 7.19 1.13 6.79
C LEU A 116 6.48 1.92 5.69
N PHE A 117 5.22 1.58 5.37
CA PHE A 117 4.41 2.36 4.46
C PHE A 117 3.81 3.54 5.21
N ASP A 118 4.35 4.72 4.93
CA ASP A 118 3.95 5.96 5.60
C ASP A 118 2.81 6.65 4.85
N VAL A 119 1.65 6.74 5.50
CA VAL A 119 0.47 7.46 5.01
C VAL A 119 0.67 8.98 5.06
N SER A 120 1.66 9.45 5.82
CA SER A 120 2.04 10.86 5.92
C SER A 120 2.91 11.36 4.77
N GLU A 121 3.49 10.45 3.98
CA GLU A 121 4.38 10.80 2.88
C GLU A 121 3.66 11.57 1.77
N ASP A 122 4.10 12.80 1.49
CA ASP A 122 3.62 13.62 0.38
C ASP A 122 4.33 13.24 -0.93
N SER A 123 4.06 12.02 -1.42
CA SER A 123 4.57 11.52 -2.70
C SER A 123 3.44 11.11 -3.63
N ASP A 124 3.64 11.23 -4.94
CA ASP A 124 2.68 10.75 -5.95
C ASP A 124 2.39 9.25 -5.79
N TYR A 125 3.40 8.49 -5.38
CA TYR A 125 3.30 7.08 -5.02
C TYR A 125 2.30 6.84 -3.88
N ALA A 126 2.48 7.54 -2.76
CA ALA A 126 1.60 7.42 -1.60
C ALA A 126 0.18 7.85 -1.96
N HIS A 127 -0.01 9.02 -2.58
CA HIS A 127 -1.35 9.49 -2.95
C HIS A 127 -2.10 8.52 -3.88
N THR A 128 -1.41 7.96 -4.89
CA THR A 128 -2.03 7.02 -5.83
C THR A 128 -2.42 5.72 -5.15
N LEU A 129 -1.53 5.16 -4.32
CA LEU A 129 -1.81 3.92 -3.59
C LEU A 129 -2.89 4.08 -2.53
N LEU A 130 -2.90 5.20 -1.82
CA LEU A 130 -3.91 5.51 -0.82
C LEU A 130 -5.29 5.67 -1.46
N ALA A 131 -5.39 6.36 -2.60
CA ALA A 131 -6.63 6.44 -3.38
C ALA A 131 -7.09 5.04 -3.82
N LYS A 132 -6.16 4.21 -4.31
CA LYS A 132 -6.44 2.83 -4.71
C LYS A 132 -6.94 1.98 -3.54
N ALA A 133 -6.36 2.16 -2.36
CA ALA A 133 -6.75 1.46 -1.14
C ALA A 133 -8.19 1.80 -0.71
N ILE A 134 -8.57 3.09 -0.77
CA ILE A 134 -9.93 3.54 -0.47
C ILE A 134 -10.93 2.93 -1.45
N GLU A 135 -10.64 2.99 -2.75
CA GLU A 135 -11.51 2.41 -3.79
C GLU A 135 -11.73 0.91 -3.57
N GLU A 136 -10.65 0.17 -3.31
CA GLU A 136 -10.72 -1.27 -3.11
C GLU A 136 -11.52 -1.61 -1.85
N TYR A 137 -11.27 -0.91 -0.75
CA TYR A 137 -12.01 -1.06 0.50
C TYR A 137 -13.52 -0.75 0.32
N ALA A 138 -13.85 0.36 -0.34
CA ALA A 138 -15.23 0.74 -0.64
C ALA A 138 -15.92 -0.28 -1.57
N SER A 139 -15.18 -0.84 -2.53
CA SER A 139 -15.67 -1.89 -3.42
C SER A 139 -16.06 -3.16 -2.64
N PHE A 140 -15.29 -3.53 -1.61
CA PHE A 140 -15.60 -4.67 -0.75
C PHE A 140 -16.84 -4.43 0.11
N LYS A 141 -16.97 -3.24 0.72
CA LYS A 141 -18.13 -2.87 1.55
C LYS A 141 -19.43 -2.67 0.75
N SER A 142 -19.32 -2.35 -0.54
CA SER A 142 -20.50 -2.12 -1.40
C SER A 142 -21.16 -3.40 -1.92
N LYS A 143 -20.43 -4.52 -1.94
CA LYS A 143 -20.98 -5.83 -2.32
C LYS A 143 -21.91 -6.30 -1.20
N PRO A 144 -23.21 -6.51 -1.47
CA PRO A 144 -24.16 -6.90 -0.44
C PRO A 144 -23.72 -8.25 0.13
N SER A 145 -23.73 -8.35 1.46
CA SER A 145 -23.35 -9.50 2.29
C SER A 145 -24.21 -10.77 2.08
N SER A 146 -24.84 -10.94 0.92
CA SER A 146 -25.88 -11.93 0.67
C SER A 146 -25.38 -13.28 0.14
N LEU A 147 -24.07 -13.50 -0.07
CA LEU A 147 -23.54 -14.76 -0.62
C LEU A 147 -22.17 -15.15 -0.05
N ASN A 148 -22.03 -15.38 1.26
CA ASN A 148 -21.00 -16.20 1.95
C ASN A 148 -20.34 -15.46 3.12
N GLU A 149 -20.66 -15.91 4.34
CA GLU A 149 -20.15 -15.39 5.62
C GLU A 149 -18.63 -15.60 5.81
N GLU A 150 -17.95 -16.37 4.94
CA GLU A 150 -16.49 -16.55 4.96
C GLU A 150 -15.73 -15.72 3.89
N ALA A 151 -16.41 -15.10 2.93
CA ALA A 151 -15.77 -14.40 1.79
C ALA A 151 -15.60 -12.88 1.97
N ALA A 152 -16.06 -12.33 3.09
CA ALA A 152 -16.07 -10.88 3.35
C ALA A 152 -15.20 -10.46 4.55
N LYS A 153 -14.20 -11.26 4.92
CA LYS A 153 -13.11 -10.74 5.77
C LYS A 153 -12.27 -9.81 4.92
N ILE A 154 -12.60 -8.52 4.98
CA ILE A 154 -11.73 -7.45 4.51
C ILE A 154 -10.37 -7.67 5.18
N ASP A 155 -9.28 -7.51 4.42
CA ASP A 155 -7.94 -7.65 4.98
C ASP A 155 -7.79 -6.62 6.12
N PRO A 156 -7.50 -7.06 7.36
CA PRO A 156 -7.31 -6.15 8.49
C PRO A 156 -6.20 -5.12 8.23
N ARG A 157 -5.25 -5.43 7.33
CA ARG A 157 -4.21 -4.48 6.91
C ARG A 157 -4.79 -3.33 6.10
N LEU A 158 -5.74 -3.63 5.20
CA LEU A 158 -6.38 -2.61 4.36
C LEU A 158 -7.27 -1.71 5.22
N GLU A 159 -8.03 -2.31 6.13
CA GLU A 159 -8.82 -1.57 7.11
C GLU A 159 -7.94 -0.66 7.98
N ALA A 160 -6.80 -1.16 8.47
CA ALA A 160 -5.86 -0.36 9.26
C ALA A 160 -5.26 0.82 8.48
N ILE A 161 -5.01 0.69 7.17
CA ILE A 161 -4.54 1.83 6.36
C ILE A 161 -5.63 2.89 6.22
N VAL A 162 -6.86 2.49 5.88
CA VAL A 162 -7.99 3.42 5.73
C VAL A 162 -8.28 4.13 7.05
N GLU A 163 -8.20 3.43 8.19
CA GLU A 163 -8.31 4.05 9.51
C GLU A 163 -7.23 5.09 9.75
N ARG A 164 -5.95 4.76 9.52
CA ARG A 164 -4.85 5.71 9.67
C ARG A 164 -5.01 6.93 8.77
N MET A 165 -5.54 6.76 7.55
CA MET A 165 -5.83 7.90 6.67
C MET A 165 -6.93 8.79 7.24
N LEU A 166 -8.01 8.22 7.75
CA LEU A 166 -9.10 8.98 8.32
C LEU A 166 -8.63 9.75 9.56
N ASP A 167 -7.90 9.08 10.46
CA ASP A 167 -7.34 9.68 11.65
C ASP A 167 -6.35 10.80 11.28
N LYS A 168 -5.52 10.62 10.24
CA LYS A 168 -4.65 11.67 9.69
C LYS A 168 -5.45 12.87 9.18
N CYS A 169 -6.54 12.66 8.43
CA CYS A 169 -7.37 13.75 7.94
C CYS A 169 -8.01 14.56 9.08
N ILE A 170 -8.38 13.90 10.19
CA ILE A 170 -8.89 14.56 11.39
C ILE A 170 -7.78 15.39 12.06
N LEU A 171 -6.58 14.83 12.20
CA LEU A 171 -5.41 15.54 12.76
C LEU A 171 -4.97 16.74 11.92
N ASP A 172 -5.10 16.64 10.59
CA ASP A 172 -4.80 17.72 9.64
C ASP A 172 -5.91 18.79 9.57
N GLU A 173 -6.96 18.70 10.41
CA GLU A 173 -8.17 19.57 10.38
C GLU A 173 -8.92 19.55 9.02
N LYS A 174 -8.68 18.52 8.20
CA LYS A 174 -9.33 18.32 6.89
C LYS A 174 -10.64 17.54 7.04
N TYR A 175 -11.56 18.07 7.85
CA TYR A 175 -12.83 17.40 8.20
C TYR A 175 -13.69 17.05 6.98
N GLN A 176 -13.70 17.89 5.92
CA GLN A 176 -14.45 17.60 4.69
C GLN A 176 -13.97 16.34 3.98
N GLN A 177 -12.65 16.16 3.89
CA GLN A 177 -12.07 14.96 3.30
C GLN A 177 -12.33 13.74 4.17
N ALA A 178 -12.20 13.88 5.50
CA ALA A 178 -12.53 12.81 6.43
C ALA A 178 -13.99 12.34 6.31
N MET A 179 -14.94 13.28 6.22
CA MET A 179 -16.37 12.97 6.02
C MET A 179 -16.61 12.27 4.67
N GLY A 180 -15.98 12.73 3.59
CA GLY A 180 -16.07 12.08 2.28
C GLY A 180 -15.58 10.63 2.32
N MET A 181 -14.39 10.41 2.90
CA MET A 181 -13.82 9.09 3.06
C MET A 181 -14.68 8.17 3.94
N ALA A 182 -15.20 8.66 5.06
CA ALA A 182 -16.07 7.88 5.95
C ALA A 182 -17.36 7.41 5.23
N VAL A 183 -17.97 8.30 4.43
CA VAL A 183 -19.17 7.97 3.64
C VAL A 183 -18.85 6.97 2.52
N GLU A 184 -17.74 7.14 1.79
CA GLU A 184 -17.30 6.22 0.73
C GLU A 184 -16.98 4.82 1.26
N CYS A 185 -16.26 4.76 2.40
CA CYS A 185 -15.88 3.53 3.06
C CYS A 185 -17.02 2.84 3.82
N ARG A 186 -18.23 3.42 3.84
CA ARG A 186 -19.38 2.93 4.61
C ARG A 186 -19.11 2.73 6.09
N ARG A 187 -18.39 3.69 6.67
CA ARG A 187 -17.99 3.72 8.07
C ARG A 187 -18.65 4.89 8.79
N LEU A 188 -19.93 4.71 9.09
CA LEU A 188 -20.72 5.70 9.83
C LEU A 188 -20.25 5.81 11.29
N ASP A 189 -19.67 4.74 11.83
CA ASP A 189 -19.05 4.69 13.15
C ASP A 189 -18.01 5.80 13.37
N LYS A 190 -17.20 6.08 12.33
CA LYS A 190 -16.19 7.14 12.38
C LYS A 190 -16.62 8.45 11.73
N LEU A 191 -17.86 8.56 11.24
CA LEU A 191 -18.36 9.80 10.63
C LEU A 191 -18.68 10.87 11.68
N GLU A 192 -19.07 10.46 12.89
CA GLU A 192 -19.39 11.39 13.97
C GLU A 192 -18.15 12.15 14.47
N GLU A 193 -16.98 11.49 14.48
CA GLU A 193 -15.72 12.07 14.95
C GLU A 193 -15.34 13.38 14.25
N PRO A 194 -15.24 13.47 12.90
CA PRO A 194 -14.91 14.72 12.22
C PRO A 194 -15.97 15.81 12.40
N ILE A 195 -17.25 15.45 12.60
CA ILE A 195 -18.33 16.43 12.83
C ILE A 195 -18.15 17.07 14.21
N MET A 196 -17.87 16.27 15.23
CA MET A 196 -17.67 16.74 16.60
C MET A 196 -16.38 17.56 16.79
N HIS A 197 -15.34 17.28 16.01
CA HIS A 197 -14.10 18.05 16.05
C HIS A 197 -14.17 19.34 15.22
N SER A 198 -15.15 19.46 14.31
CA SER A 198 -15.31 20.65 13.49
C SER A 198 -15.89 21.83 14.28
N ASP A 199 -15.31 23.03 14.13
CA ASP A 199 -15.84 24.24 14.77
C ASP A 199 -17.25 24.60 14.27
N ASN A 200 -17.55 24.26 13.00
CA ASN A 200 -18.79 24.59 12.33
C ASN A 200 -19.64 23.33 12.06
N HIS A 201 -20.25 22.81 13.12
CA HIS A 201 -21.17 21.68 13.10
C HIS A 201 -22.29 21.82 12.06
N SER A 202 -22.89 23.00 11.93
CA SER A 202 -23.97 23.23 10.95
C SER A 202 -23.47 23.13 9.51
N GLY A 203 -22.27 23.65 9.25
CA GLY A 203 -21.60 23.50 7.96
C GLY A 203 -21.26 22.04 7.65
N ALA A 204 -20.66 21.34 8.61
CA ALA A 204 -20.31 19.93 8.49
C ALA A 204 -21.53 19.05 8.18
N LEU A 205 -22.64 19.22 8.92
CA LEU A 205 -23.89 18.49 8.68
C LEU A 205 -24.47 18.78 7.30
N SER A 206 -24.50 20.05 6.89
CA SER A 206 -25.00 20.40 5.55
C SER A 206 -24.15 19.80 4.44
N TYR A 207 -22.83 19.71 4.65
CA TYR A 207 -21.90 19.07 3.73
C TYR A 207 -22.11 17.55 3.67
N CYS A 208 -22.26 16.86 4.81
CA CYS A 208 -22.58 15.43 4.88
C CYS A 208 -23.89 15.09 4.15
N ILE A 209 -24.93 15.90 4.34
CA ILE A 209 -26.22 15.73 3.64
C ILE A 209 -26.03 15.88 2.13
N ASN A 210 -25.31 16.90 1.69
CA ASN A 210 -25.03 17.09 0.25
C ASN A 210 -24.20 15.93 -0.32
N LEU A 211 -23.20 15.44 0.41
CA LEU A 211 -22.41 14.28 0.04
C LEU A 211 -23.27 13.03 -0.12
N SER A 212 -24.16 12.75 0.84
CA SER A 212 -25.03 11.57 0.80
C SER A 212 -26.00 11.64 -0.38
N HIS A 213 -26.51 12.82 -0.72
CA HIS A 213 -27.35 13.02 -1.90
C HIS A 213 -26.60 12.88 -3.23
N SER A 214 -25.35 13.35 -3.31
CA SER A 214 -24.58 13.33 -4.56
C SER A 214 -23.89 12.00 -4.85
N PHE A 215 -23.38 11.30 -3.83
CA PHE A 215 -22.50 10.14 -4.02
C PHE A 215 -23.10 8.80 -3.56
N VAL A 216 -24.16 8.81 -2.74
CA VAL A 216 -24.79 7.57 -2.27
C VAL A 216 -25.99 7.16 -3.14
N ASN A 217 -25.74 6.17 -4.00
CA ASN A 217 -26.77 5.60 -4.88
C ASN A 217 -27.79 4.71 -4.14
N GLN A 218 -27.35 3.95 -3.14
CA GLN A 218 -28.21 3.01 -2.40
C GLN A 218 -29.13 3.77 -1.43
N ARG A 219 -30.45 3.62 -1.60
CA ARG A 219 -31.45 4.34 -0.79
C ARG A 219 -31.40 3.96 0.69
N GLU A 220 -31.16 2.68 0.99
CA GLU A 220 -31.06 2.16 2.35
C GLU A 220 -29.90 2.83 3.08
N TYR A 221 -28.69 2.71 2.52
CA TYR A 221 -27.50 3.34 3.07
C TYR A 221 -27.61 4.87 3.17
N ARG A 222 -28.23 5.55 2.19
CA ARG A 222 -28.48 7.01 2.27
C ARG A 222 -29.44 7.41 3.40
N SER A 223 -30.30 6.50 3.85
CA SER A 223 -31.19 6.76 5.00
C SER A 223 -30.52 6.49 6.34
N GLU A 224 -29.42 5.73 6.34
CA GLU A 224 -28.61 5.45 7.52
C GLU A 224 -27.58 6.56 7.80
N VAL A 225 -27.01 7.15 6.75
CA VAL A 225 -26.16 8.36 6.79
C VAL A 225 -26.97 9.56 7.24
#